data_AF-A0A3C0N7L3-F1
#
_entry.id   AF-A0A3C0N7L3-F1
#
_cell.length_a   1.000
_cell.length_b   1.000
_cell.length_c   1.000
_cell.angle_alpha   90.00
_cell.angle_beta   90.00
_cell.angle_gamma   90.00
#
_symmetry.space_group_name_H-M   'P 1'
#
loop_
_entity.id
_entity.type
_entity.pdbx_description
1 polymer ?
#
loop_
_entity_poly.entity_id
_entity_poly.type
_entity_poly.pdbx_seq_one_letter_code
_entity_poly.pdbx_strand_id
1 'polypeptide(L)'
;MNPEDVKVKLIEVLQEIQSDSGYEATQMGGTTCPVTDLQGFDSPLWLDAIGMLAAKLDVEIPHGHNIFLSKEGKRRLTIDESAAVVCEIVQRGET
;
A
#
# COMPACT_ATOMS: atom_id res chain seq x y z
N MET A 1 -4.60 -9.38 -12.30
CA MET A 1 -3.44 -9.10 -11.43
C MET A 1 -3.48 -10.06 -10.25
N ASN A 2 -2.32 -10.59 -9.83
CA ASN A 2 -2.20 -11.56 -8.74
C ASN A 2 -1.90 -10.81 -7.41
N PRO A 3 -2.68 -11.05 -6.33
CA PRO A 3 -2.46 -10.40 -5.04
C PRO A 3 -1.06 -10.61 -4.45
N GLU A 4 -0.42 -11.75 -4.68
CA GLU A 4 0.91 -12.02 -4.13
C GLU A 4 1.97 -11.13 -4.80
N ASP A 5 1.87 -10.89 -6.11
CA ASP A 5 2.78 -9.98 -6.83
C ASP A 5 2.59 -8.54 -6.36
N VAL A 6 1.35 -8.11 -6.15
CA VAL A 6 1.02 -6.78 -5.58
C VAL A 6 1.58 -6.64 -4.18
N LYS A 7 1.43 -7.66 -3.33
CA LYS A 7 2.00 -7.67 -1.97
C LYS A 7 3.51 -7.51 -2.01
N VAL A 8 4.22 -8.27 -2.84
CA VAL A 8 5.68 -8.17 -2.95
C VAL A 8 6.08 -6.74 -3.33
N LYS A 9 5.42 -6.15 -4.32
CA LYS A 9 5.70 -4.76 -4.73
C LYS A 9 5.32 -3.73 -3.67
N LEU A 10 4.23 -3.93 -2.95
CA LEU A 10 3.85 -3.06 -1.84
C LEU A 10 4.89 -3.13 -0.71
N ILE A 11 5.39 -4.31 -0.37
CA ILE A 11 6.48 -4.45 0.62
C ILE A 11 7.74 -3.72 0.15
N GLU A 12 8.15 -3.88 -1.11
CA GLU A 12 9.32 -3.16 -1.66
C GLU A 12 9.14 -1.64 -1.55
N VAL A 13 7.96 -1.10 -1.88
CA VAL A 13 7.65 0.34 -1.75
C VAL A 13 7.70 0.81 -0.30
N LEU A 14 7.08 0.07 0.61
CA LEU A 14 7.07 0.44 2.02
C LEU A 14 8.48 0.38 2.63
N GLN A 15 9.32 -0.57 2.21
CA GLN A 15 10.74 -0.64 2.59
C GLN A 15 11.53 0.58 2.10
N GLU A 16 11.33 0.97 0.85
CA GLU A 16 11.95 2.15 0.24
C GLU A 16 11.57 3.43 1.01
N ILE A 17 10.28 3.64 1.28
CA ILE A 17 9.77 4.80 2.03
C ILE A 17 10.33 4.85 3.46
N GLN A 18 10.36 3.72 4.18
CA GLN A 18 10.91 3.67 5.54
C GLN A 18 12.41 4.01 5.54
N SER A 19 13.17 3.45 4.59
CA SER A 19 14.60 3.74 4.42
C SER A 19 14.85 5.21 4.12
N ASP A 20 14.11 5.80 3.17
CA ASP A 20 14.26 7.21 2.78
C ASP A 20 13.85 8.17 3.91
N SER A 21 12.92 7.74 4.76
CA SER A 21 12.49 8.48 5.96
C SER A 21 13.45 8.32 7.14
N GLY A 22 14.52 7.53 7.01
CA GLY A 22 15.50 7.27 8.06
C GLY A 22 15.00 6.33 9.17
N TYR A 23 13.95 5.55 8.89
CA TYR A 23 13.46 4.52 9.80
C TYR A 23 14.17 3.18 9.56
N GLU A 24 14.32 2.41 10.63
CA GLU A 24 14.95 1.09 10.56
C GLU A 24 14.11 0.13 9.70
N ALA A 25 14.82 -0.74 8.97
CA ALA A 25 14.20 -1.75 8.14
C ALA A 25 13.37 -2.71 9.00
N THR A 26 12.05 -2.51 9.00
CA THR A 26 11.12 -3.40 9.69
C THR A 26 10.87 -4.64 8.83
N GLN A 27 10.94 -5.83 9.43
CA GLN A 27 10.46 -7.04 8.75
C GLN A 27 8.96 -6.90 8.52
N MET A 28 8.58 -6.69 7.26
CA MET A 28 7.20 -6.58 6.83
C MET A 28 6.71 -7.90 6.25
N GLY A 29 5.48 -8.25 6.56
CA GLY A 29 4.78 -9.40 6.00
C GLY A 29 3.31 -9.09 5.75
N GLY A 30 2.58 -10.07 5.22
CA GLY A 30 1.17 -9.89 4.85
C GLY A 30 0.25 -9.40 5.97
N THR A 31 0.57 -9.74 7.22
CA THR A 31 -0.19 -9.33 8.42
C THR A 31 0.20 -7.96 8.96
N THR A 32 1.30 -7.35 8.48
CA THR A 32 1.72 -6.02 8.92
C THR A 32 0.65 -5.01 8.50
N CYS A 33 0.24 -4.14 9.42
CA CYS A 33 -0.68 -3.03 9.18
C CYS A 33 0.12 -1.74 9.02
N PRO A 34 0.34 -1.21 7.81
CA PRO A 34 1.28 -0.12 7.57
C PRO A 34 1.01 1.11 8.45
N VAL A 35 -0.25 1.51 8.56
CA VAL A 35 -0.69 2.69 9.32
C VAL A 35 -0.52 2.53 10.83
N THR A 36 -0.39 1.31 11.34
CA THR A 36 -0.25 1.03 12.77
C THR A 36 1.17 0.66 13.14
N ASP A 37 1.83 -0.13 12.30
CA ASP A 37 3.07 -0.82 12.64
C ASP A 37 4.31 -0.11 12.07
N LEU A 38 4.16 0.71 11.01
CA LEU A 38 5.30 1.44 10.44
C LEU A 38 5.45 2.80 11.10
N GLN A 39 6.68 3.11 11.50
CA GLN A 39 7.01 4.36 12.15
C GLN A 39 6.79 5.52 11.17
N GLY A 40 6.11 6.57 11.65
CA GLY A 40 5.89 7.80 10.89
C GLY A 40 5.01 7.65 9.64
N PHE A 41 4.38 6.50 9.41
CA PHE A 41 3.60 6.26 8.19
C PHE A 41 2.24 6.97 8.23
N ASP A 42 2.25 8.25 7.88
CA ASP A 42 1.11 9.17 7.89
C ASP A 42 0.61 9.54 6.49
N SER A 43 -0.41 10.41 6.40
CA SER A 43 -1.15 10.63 5.15
C SER A 43 -0.31 11.08 3.94
N PRO A 44 0.74 11.92 4.07
CA PRO A 44 1.68 12.16 2.98
C PRO A 44 2.34 10.87 2.47
N LEU A 45 2.88 10.04 3.36
CA LEU A 45 3.55 8.81 2.97
C LEU A 45 2.59 7.76 2.39
N TRP A 46 1.30 7.82 2.74
CA TRP A 46 0.29 6.98 2.10
C TRP A 46 0.13 7.33 0.61
N LEU A 47 0.11 8.62 0.28
CA LEU A 47 -0.02 9.09 -1.11
C LEU A 47 1.22 8.70 -1.92
N ASP A 48 2.41 8.88 -1.34
CA ASP A 48 3.67 8.47 -1.98
C ASP A 48 3.70 6.96 -2.22
N ALA A 49 3.32 6.16 -1.23
CA ALA A 49 3.25 4.70 -1.37
C ALA A 49 2.28 4.25 -2.47
N ILE A 50 1.10 4.87 -2.55
CA ILE A 50 0.11 4.57 -3.60
C ILE A 50 0.67 4.93 -4.99
N GLY A 51 1.27 6.11 -5.13
CA GLY A 51 1.86 6.56 -6.40
C GLY A 51 3.03 5.68 -6.85
N MET A 52 3.94 5.36 -5.94
CA MET A 52 5.07 4.46 -6.20
C MET A 52 4.61 3.06 -6.57
N LEU A 53 3.60 2.53 -5.88
CA LEU A 53 3.04 1.20 -6.19
C LEU A 53 2.39 1.18 -7.57
N ALA A 54 1.57 2.18 -7.89
CA ALA A 54 0.93 2.33 -9.20
C ALA A 54 1.99 2.34 -10.32
N ALA A 55 3.05 3.14 -10.14
CA ALA A 55 4.17 3.21 -11.08
C ALA A 55 4.92 1.88 -11.22
N LYS A 56 5.19 1.17 -10.11
CA LYS A 56 5.89 -0.14 -10.13
C LYS A 56 5.07 -1.26 -10.79
N LEU A 57 3.74 -1.18 -10.70
CA LEU A 57 2.83 -2.17 -11.26
C LEU A 57 2.36 -1.84 -12.69
N ASP A 58 2.67 -0.64 -13.20
CA ASP A 58 2.15 -0.11 -14.47
C ASP A 58 0.60 -0.14 -14.51
N VAL A 59 -0.03 0.34 -13.44
CA VAL A 59 -1.49 0.40 -13.26
C VAL A 59 -1.93 1.78 -12.82
N GLU A 60 -3.21 2.08 -13.03
CA GLU A 60 -3.85 3.29 -12.50
C GLU A 60 -4.55 2.96 -11.16
N ILE A 61 -4.30 3.79 -10.15
CA ILE A 61 -5.03 3.77 -8.88
C ILE A 61 -5.66 5.17 -8.72
N PRO A 62 -7.00 5.29 -8.74
CA PRO A 62 -7.67 6.58 -8.73
C PRO A 62 -7.27 7.46 -7.54
N HIS A 63 -7.07 8.75 -7.83
CA HIS A 63 -6.86 9.75 -6.79
C HIS A 63 -8.00 9.72 -5.76
N GLY A 64 -7.66 9.53 -4.49
CA GLY A 64 -8.62 9.46 -3.38
C GLY A 64 -8.96 8.04 -2.91
N HIS A 65 -8.53 6.99 -3.60
CA HIS A 65 -8.62 5.62 -3.07
C HIS A 65 -7.46 5.31 -2.14
N ASN A 66 -7.72 5.41 -0.84
CA ASN A 66 -6.77 4.96 0.18
C ASN A 66 -6.80 3.44 0.29
N ILE A 67 -5.75 2.78 -0.22
CA ILE A 67 -5.63 1.32 -0.21
C ILE A 67 -5.31 0.74 1.18
N PHE A 68 -4.95 1.59 2.14
CA PHE A 68 -4.59 1.20 3.51
C PHE A 68 -5.76 1.27 4.50
N LEU A 69 -6.92 1.72 4.04
CA LEU A 69 -8.13 1.82 4.84
C LEU A 69 -9.28 1.03 4.21
N SER A 70 -10.20 0.53 5.04
CA SER A 70 -11.46 -0.01 4.54
C SER A 70 -12.23 1.05 3.76
N LYS A 71 -13.17 0.62 2.91
CA LYS A 71 -14.02 1.52 2.12
C LYS A 71 -14.75 2.60 2.94
N GLU A 72 -15.04 2.32 4.21
CA GLU A 72 -15.64 3.29 5.14
C GLU A 72 -14.64 4.21 5.84
N GLY A 73 -13.33 4.03 5.63
CA GLY A 73 -12.25 4.77 6.29
C GLY A 73 -12.03 4.42 7.77
N LYS A 74 -12.78 3.45 8.33
CA LYS A 74 -12.80 3.17 9.77
C LYS A 74 -11.78 2.14 10.24
N ARG A 75 -11.33 1.27 9.34
CA ARG A 75 -10.43 0.17 9.67
C ARG A 75 -9.15 0.29 8.86
N ARG A 76 -8.01 0.18 9.54
CA ARG A 76 -6.71 0.09 8.90
C ARG A 76 -6.50 -1.34 8.38
N LEU A 77 -5.94 -1.46 7.20
CA LEU A 77 -5.77 -2.72 6.50
C LEU A 77 -4.36 -3.27 6.68
N THR A 78 -4.23 -4.58 6.61
CA THR A 78 -2.91 -5.22 6.49
C THR A 78 -2.38 -5.10 5.06
N ILE A 79 -1.12 -5.46 4.84
CA ILE A 79 -0.53 -5.52 3.50
C ILE A 79 -1.29 -6.50 2.60
N ASP A 80 -1.67 -7.68 3.10
CA ASP A 80 -2.47 -8.65 2.33
C ASP A 80 -3.83 -8.06 1.91
N GLU A 81 -4.51 -7.37 2.83
CA GLU A 81 -5.79 -6.74 2.54
C GLU A 81 -5.64 -5.56 1.57
N SER A 82 -4.59 -4.76 1.73
CA SER A 82 -4.29 -3.63 0.84
C SER A 82 -3.99 -4.11 -0.58
N ALA A 83 -3.25 -5.22 -0.72
CA ALA A 83 -2.97 -5.85 -2.00
C ALA A 83 -4.25 -6.38 -2.68
N ALA A 84 -5.18 -6.92 -1.89
CA ALA A 84 -6.50 -7.31 -2.39
C ALA A 84 -7.30 -6.10 -2.89
N VAL A 85 -7.31 -4.98 -2.16
CA VAL A 85 -7.98 -3.73 -2.58
C VAL A 85 -7.42 -3.23 -3.91
N VAL A 86 -6.10 -3.22 -4.09
CA VAL A 86 -5.46 -2.83 -5.36
C VAL A 86 -5.89 -3.75 -6.50
N CYS A 87 -5.94 -5.07 -6.26
CA CYS A 87 -6.45 -6.02 -7.25
C CYS A 87 -7.91 -5.74 -7.63
N GLU A 88 -8.76 -5.41 -6.66
CA GLU A 88 -10.16 -5.04 -6.90
C GLU A 88 -10.28 -3.76 -7.73
N ILE A 89 -9.51 -2.71 -7.42
CA ILE A 89 -9.52 -1.43 -8.16
C ILE A 89 -9.19 -1.68 -9.64
N VAL A 90 -8.09 -2.39 -9.91
CA VAL A 90 -7.64 -2.65 -11.28
C VAL A 90 -8.59 -3.57 -12.03
N GLN A 91 -9.21 -4.55 -11.36
CA GLN A 91 -10.21 -5.43 -11.98
C GLN A 91 -11.51 -4.70 -12.33
N ARG A 92 -11.90 -3.69 -11.54
CA ARG A 92 -13.14 -2.94 -11.75
C ARG A 92 -13.02 -1.88 -12.85
N GLY A 93 -11.81 -1.62 -13.35
CA GLY A 93 -11.57 -0.67 -14.45
C GLY A 93 -12.06 0.73 -14.10
N GLU A 94 -12.01 1.11 -12.82
CA GLU A 94 -12.31 2.47 -12.37
C GLU A 94 -11.13 3.36 -12.78
N THR A 95 -11.04 3.67 -14.07
CA THR A 95 -10.18 4.69 -14.68
C THR A 95 -11.04 5.88 -15.09
#